data_AF-A0A959YWU2-F1
#
_entry.id   AF-A0A959YWU2-F1
#
_cell.length_a   1.000
_cell.length_b   1.000
_cell.length_c   1.000
_cell.angle_alpha   90.00
_cell.angle_beta   90.00
_cell.angle_gamma   90.00
#
_symmetry.space_group_name_H-M   'P 1'
#
loop_
_entity.id
_entity.type
_entity.pdbx_description
1 polymer ?
#
loop_
_entity_poly.entity_id
_entity_poly.type
_entity_poly.pdbx_seq_one_letter_code
_entity_poly.pdbx_strand_id
1 'polypeptide(L)'
;MLNRRYLRIKVYQALYAYWQGDGSNAARIEQELHLSIQRTFDLYLALLLVFGEVHRAAERRIEERRNKRLPTAEDLSPNLRFVQNPVLQALMDERLDAASEKRKVNWVGEQELVTKILRQ
;
A
#
# COMPACT_ATOMS: atom_id res chain seq x y z
N MET A 1 8.65 -7.21 7.24
CA MET A 1 9.99 -7.69 6.84
C MET A 1 9.93 -8.13 5.40
N LEU A 2 10.92 -7.75 4.56
CA LEU A 2 11.00 -8.23 3.18
C LEU A 2 11.26 -9.74 3.17
N ASN A 3 10.53 -10.49 2.35
CA ASN A 3 10.73 -11.93 2.22
C ASN A 3 12.16 -12.21 1.72
N ARG A 4 12.85 -13.19 2.33
CA ARG A 4 14.20 -13.64 1.94
C ARG A 4 14.32 -13.95 0.44
N ARG A 5 13.23 -14.42 -0.18
CA ARG A 5 13.17 -14.63 -1.64
C ARG A 5 13.39 -13.35 -2.43
N TYR A 6 12.72 -12.25 -2.06
CA TYR A 6 12.89 -10.97 -2.75
C TYR A 6 14.31 -10.41 -2.59
N LEU A 7 14.91 -10.56 -1.41
CA LEU A 7 16.31 -10.16 -1.19
C LEU A 7 17.26 -10.92 -2.11
N ARG A 8 17.10 -12.25 -2.23
CA ARG A 8 17.92 -13.05 -3.17
C ARG A 8 17.75 -12.58 -4.60
N ILE A 9 16.51 -12.33 -5.04
CA ILE A 9 16.23 -11.80 -6.38
C ILE A 9 16.95 -10.47 -6.59
N LYS A 10 16.91 -9.54 -5.63
CA LYS A 10 17.62 -8.25 -5.72
C LYS A 10 19.14 -8.41 -5.78
N VAL A 11 19.70 -9.33 -4.99
CA VAL A 11 21.13 -9.66 -5.05
C VAL A 11 21.50 -10.21 -6.43
N TYR A 12 20.72 -11.15 -6.97
CA TYR A 12 20.98 -11.68 -8.33
C TYR A 12 20.87 -10.60 -9.41
N GLN A 13 19.88 -9.71 -9.32
CA GLN A 13 19.74 -8.56 -10.23
C GLN A 13 20.96 -7.64 -10.17
N ALA A 14 21.45 -7.33 -8.97
CA ALA A 14 22.64 -6.49 -8.77
C ALA A 14 23.91 -7.17 -9.30
N LEU A 15 24.09 -8.47 -9.04
CA LEU A 15 25.21 -9.24 -9.59
C LEU A 15 25.16 -9.28 -11.12
N TYR A 16 24.00 -9.56 -11.70
CA TYR A 16 23.84 -9.55 -13.16
C TYR A 16 24.22 -8.20 -13.76
N ALA A 17 23.74 -7.10 -13.18
CA ALA A 17 24.08 -5.75 -13.62
C ALA A 17 25.59 -5.44 -13.50
N TYR A 18 26.26 -5.94 -12.45
CA TYR A 18 27.70 -5.83 -12.28
C TYR A 18 28.47 -6.55 -13.39
N TRP A 19 28.06 -7.77 -13.75
CA TRP A 19 28.73 -8.58 -14.76
C TRP A 19 28.48 -8.11 -16.20
N GLN A 20 27.32 -7.50 -16.47
CA GLN A 20 27.01 -6.96 -17.81
C GLN A 20 27.50 -5.52 -18.04
N GLY A 21 27.81 -4.77 -16.99
CA GLY A 21 28.22 -3.38 -17.11
C GLY A 21 29.69 -3.24 -17.48
N ASP A 22 29.98 -2.60 -18.61
CA ASP A 22 31.35 -2.18 -18.93
C ASP A 22 31.83 -1.13 -17.91
N GLY A 23 32.99 -1.38 -17.27
CA GLY A 23 33.53 -0.51 -16.22
C GLY A 23 32.76 -0.56 -14.88
N SER A 24 32.21 -1.71 -14.50
CA SER A 24 31.38 -1.87 -13.32
C SER A 24 32.10 -1.54 -11.99
N ASN A 25 31.65 -0.46 -11.35
CA ASN A 25 32.08 -0.06 -10.01
C ASN A 25 31.25 -0.79 -8.94
N ALA A 26 31.89 -1.64 -8.14
CA ALA A 26 31.25 -2.41 -7.08
C ALA A 26 30.50 -1.52 -6.06
N ALA A 27 31.07 -0.36 -5.70
CA ALA A 27 30.43 0.56 -4.76
C ALA A 27 29.13 1.15 -5.32
N ARG A 28 29.08 1.42 -6.63
CA ARG A 28 27.86 1.90 -7.29
C ARG A 28 26.77 0.83 -7.26
N ILE A 29 27.11 -0.42 -7.59
CA ILE A 29 26.15 -1.53 -7.58
C ILE A 29 25.63 -1.81 -6.16
N GLU A 30 26.48 -1.70 -5.15
CA GLU A 30 26.06 -1.83 -3.75
C GLU A 30 25.03 -0.75 -3.36
N GLN A 31 25.26 0.51 -3.75
CA GLN A 31 24.31 1.59 -3.51
C GLN A 31 22.98 1.34 -4.24
N GLU A 32 23.02 0.91 -5.49
CA GLU A 32 21.82 0.55 -6.27
C GLU A 32 21.06 -0.62 -5.65
N LEU A 33 21.76 -1.64 -5.14
CA LEU A 33 21.16 -2.75 -4.43
C LEU A 33 20.41 -2.26 -3.18
N HIS A 34 21.06 -1.45 -2.34
CA HIS A 34 20.43 -0.89 -1.14
C HIS A 34 19.21 -0.04 -1.49
N LEU A 35 19.32 0.83 -2.50
CA LEU A 35 18.20 1.64 -2.99
C LEU A 35 17.05 0.75 -3.47
N SER A 36 17.34 -0.33 -4.20
CA SER A 36 16.32 -1.25 -4.70
C SER A 36 15.57 -1.96 -3.56
N ILE A 37 16.28 -2.32 -2.48
CA ILE A 37 15.70 -2.93 -1.29
C ILE A 37 14.80 -1.92 -0.57
N GLN A 38 15.27 -0.69 -0.40
CA GLN A 38 14.49 0.39 0.20
C GLN A 38 13.19 0.65 -0.58
N ARG A 39 13.26 0.79 -1.91
CA ARG A 39 12.08 0.97 -2.77
C ARG A 39 11.10 -0.20 -2.68
N THR A 40 11.61 -1.43 -2.58
CA THR A 40 10.74 -2.61 -2.41
C THR A 40 10.01 -2.56 -1.08
N PHE A 41 10.67 -2.06 -0.03
CA PHE A 41 10.00 -1.84 1.26
C PHE A 41 8.96 -0.72 1.20
N ASP A 42 9.24 0.37 0.48
CA ASP A 42 8.26 1.45 0.28
C ASP A 42 7.01 0.93 -0.46
N LEU A 43 7.18 0.09 -1.48
CA LEU A 43 6.07 -0.59 -2.16
C LEU A 43 5.28 -1.52 -1.23
N TYR A 44 5.97 -2.22 -0.32
CA TYR A 44 5.31 -3.05 0.68
C TYR A 44 4.46 -2.21 1.63
N LEU A 45 4.95 -1.05 2.08
CA LEU A 45 4.16 -0.12 2.87
C LEU A 45 2.96 0.41 2.09
N ALA A 46 3.16 0.83 0.84
CA ALA A 46 2.08 1.28 -0.02
C ALA A 46 0.98 0.21 -0.13
N LEU A 47 1.35 -1.06 -0.35
CA LEU A 47 0.41 -2.17 -0.42
C LEU A 47 -0.42 -2.33 0.86
N LEU A 48 0.20 -2.20 2.04
CA LEU A 48 -0.53 -2.30 3.32
C LEU A 48 -1.46 -1.11 3.53
N LEU A 49 -1.04 0.10 3.17
CA LEU A 49 -1.84 1.31 3.31
C LEU A 49 -3.13 1.27 2.47
N VAL A 50 -3.15 0.52 1.35
CA VAL A 50 -4.36 0.36 0.52
C VAL A 50 -5.55 -0.10 1.34
N PHE A 51 -5.36 -1.02 2.28
CA PHE A 51 -6.46 -1.56 3.08
C PHE A 51 -7.15 -0.47 3.91
N GLY A 52 -6.37 0.44 4.51
CA GLY A 52 -6.89 1.60 5.23
C GLY A 52 -7.61 2.58 4.29
N GLU A 53 -7.07 2.82 3.10
CA GLU A 53 -7.72 3.70 2.12
C GLU A 53 -9.06 3.13 1.62
N VAL A 54 -9.11 1.83 1.32
CA VAL A 54 -10.34 1.14 0.89
C VAL A 54 -11.38 1.15 2.02
N HIS A 55 -10.94 0.95 3.27
CA HIS A 55 -11.80 1.04 4.45
C HIS A 55 -12.41 2.44 4.58
N ARG A 56 -11.59 3.50 4.54
CA ARG A 56 -12.05 4.91 4.54
C ARG A 56 -12.97 5.24 3.36
N ALA A 57 -12.71 4.69 2.19
CA ALA A 57 -13.57 4.87 1.02
C ALA A 57 -14.93 4.17 1.21
N ALA A 58 -14.96 2.99 1.84
CA ALA A 58 -16.20 2.29 2.15
C ALA A 58 -17.04 3.05 3.20
N GLU A 59 -16.41 3.60 4.24
CA GLU A 59 -17.08 4.44 5.23
C GLU A 59 -17.71 5.68 4.60
N ARG A 60 -16.92 6.43 3.80
CA ARG A 60 -17.42 7.60 3.06
C ARG A 60 -18.61 7.24 2.18
N ARG A 61 -18.55 6.12 1.45
CA ARG A 61 -19.65 5.66 0.60
C ARG A 61 -20.91 5.35 1.40
N ILE A 62 -20.79 4.80 2.61
CA ILE A 62 -21.93 4.54 3.50
C ILE A 62 -22.53 5.86 4.00
N GLU A 63 -21.68 6.80 4.40
CA GLU A 63 -22.12 8.11 4.87
C GLU A 63 -22.81 8.94 3.77
N GLU A 64 -22.23 8.98 2.58
CA GLU A 64 -22.83 9.61 1.39
C GLU A 64 -24.20 9.03 1.07
N ARG A 65 -24.36 7.70 1.18
CA ARG A 65 -25.62 6.99 0.96
C ARG A 65 -26.70 7.38 1.95
N ARG A 66 -26.34 7.43 3.23
CA ARG A 66 -27.24 7.82 4.31
C ARG A 66 -27.71 9.28 4.17
N ASN A 67 -26.85 10.15 3.68
CA ASN A 67 -27.11 11.59 3.50
C ASN A 67 -27.73 11.96 2.14
N LYS A 68 -28.12 10.98 1.31
CA LYS A 68 -28.84 11.25 0.05
C LYS A 68 -30.16 11.96 0.30
N ARG A 69 -30.63 12.74 -0.70
CA ARG A 69 -31.91 13.46 -0.63
C ARG A 69 -33.13 12.55 -0.44
N LEU A 70 -33.10 11.34 -1.00
CA LEU A 70 -34.05 10.26 -0.72
C LEU A 70 -33.27 8.99 -0.37
N PRO A 71 -32.99 8.75 0.92
CA PRO A 71 -32.37 7.51 1.36
C PRO A 71 -33.36 6.34 1.23
N THR A 72 -32.89 5.21 0.74
CA THR A 72 -33.63 3.94 0.82
C THR A 72 -33.52 3.35 2.23
N ALA A 73 -34.37 2.38 2.58
CA ALA A 73 -34.26 1.66 3.85
C ALA A 73 -32.87 1.00 4.04
N GLU A 74 -32.27 0.52 2.95
CA GLU A 74 -30.91 -0.04 2.94
C GLU A 74 -29.82 1.03 3.15
N ASP A 75 -30.03 2.26 2.68
CA ASP A 75 -29.10 3.38 2.93
C ASP A 75 -29.15 3.83 4.42
N LEU A 76 -30.33 3.72 5.06
CA LEU A 76 -30.53 4.03 6.48
C LEU A 76 -29.98 2.93 7.42
N SER A 77 -30.01 1.67 6.96
CA SER A 77 -29.49 0.50 7.67
C SER A 77 -28.43 -0.23 6.82
N PRO A 78 -27.25 0.38 6.64
CA PRO A 78 -26.20 -0.16 5.78
C PRO A 78 -25.58 -1.43 6.36
N ASN A 79 -25.09 -2.30 5.49
CA ASN A 79 -24.29 -3.47 5.90
C ASN A 79 -22.88 -3.03 6.33
N LEU A 80 -22.58 -3.18 7.62
CA LEU A 80 -21.31 -2.76 8.22
C LEU A 80 -20.25 -3.88 8.26
N ARG A 81 -20.54 -5.09 7.74
CA ARG A 81 -19.66 -6.27 7.86
C ARG A 81 -18.25 -6.04 7.33
N PHE A 82 -18.11 -5.21 6.29
CA PHE A 82 -16.81 -4.86 5.73
C PHE A 82 -16.04 -3.88 6.64
N VAL A 83 -16.64 -2.75 6.99
CA VAL A 83 -16.02 -1.69 7.81
C VAL A 83 -15.69 -2.17 9.22
N GLN A 84 -16.51 -3.07 9.78
CA GLN A 84 -16.31 -3.68 11.11
C GLN A 84 -15.45 -4.94 11.08
N ASN A 85 -14.79 -5.25 9.96
CA ASN A 85 -13.94 -6.45 9.88
C ASN A 85 -12.73 -6.33 10.82
N PRO A 86 -12.54 -7.27 11.78
CA PRO A 86 -11.43 -7.20 12.74
C PRO A 86 -10.04 -7.22 12.09
N VAL A 87 -9.90 -7.88 10.93
CA VAL A 87 -8.63 -7.92 10.19
C VAL A 87 -8.29 -6.55 9.61
N LEU A 88 -9.28 -5.83 9.07
CA LEU A 88 -9.05 -4.47 8.56
C LEU A 88 -8.71 -3.50 9.69
N GLN A 89 -9.39 -3.63 10.83
CA GLN A 89 -9.08 -2.86 12.05
C GLN A 89 -7.65 -3.12 12.52
N ALA A 90 -7.21 -4.39 12.54
CA ALA A 90 -5.85 -4.75 12.94
C ALA A 90 -4.76 -4.28 11.95
N LEU A 91 -5.11 -4.08 10.67
CA LEU A 91 -4.19 -3.57 9.65
C LEU A 91 -3.97 -2.05 9.75
N MET A 92 -4.91 -1.31 10.37
CA MET A 92 -4.81 0.12 10.66
C MET A 92 -4.01 0.35 11.95
N ASP A 93 -2.78 -0.15 11.99
CA ASP A 93 -1.85 -0.03 13.12
C ASP A 93 -1.11 1.32 13.06
N GLU A 94 -1.02 2.04 14.19
CA GLU A 94 -0.26 3.29 14.33
C GLU A 94 1.21 3.16 13.86
N ARG A 95 1.78 1.96 13.98
CA ARG A 95 3.14 1.67 13.49
C ARG A 95 3.25 1.78 11.98
N LEU A 96 2.19 1.44 11.26
CA LEU A 96 2.13 1.56 9.80
C LEU A 96 2.08 3.04 9.40
N ASP A 97 1.30 3.85 10.12
CA ASP A 97 1.20 5.29 9.90
C ASP A 97 2.54 5.99 10.17
N ALA A 98 3.21 5.69 11.29
CA ALA A 98 4.53 6.23 11.58
C ALA A 98 5.58 5.84 10.51
N ALA A 99 5.52 4.60 9.99
CA ALA A 99 6.41 4.15 8.92
C ALA A 99 6.11 4.84 7.58
N SER A 100 4.83 5.07 7.29
CA SER A 100 4.33 5.81 6.13
C SER A 100 4.85 7.24 6.12
N GLU A 101 4.70 7.97 7.24
CA GLU A 101 5.18 9.35 7.39
C GLU A 101 6.70 9.45 7.24
N LYS A 102 7.45 8.57 7.92
CA LYS A 102 8.92 8.56 7.88
C LYS A 102 9.45 8.37 6.46
N ARG A 103 8.79 7.55 5.65
CA ARG A 103 9.21 7.23 4.27
C ARG A 103 8.46 8.03 3.20
N LYS A 104 7.51 8.88 3.60
CA LYS A 104 6.66 9.69 2.72
C LYS A 104 5.91 8.85 1.67
N VAL A 105 5.44 7.68 2.07
CA VAL A 105 4.69 6.76 1.20
C VAL A 105 3.20 6.92 1.50
N ASN A 106 2.39 7.34 0.54
CA ASN A 106 0.95 7.49 0.74
C ASN A 106 0.20 7.34 -0.59
N TRP A 107 -1.13 7.33 -0.51
CA TRP A 107 -2.05 7.23 -1.65
C TRP A 107 -2.72 8.57 -2.00
N VAL A 108 -2.12 9.69 -1.59
CA VAL A 108 -2.67 11.01 -1.89
C VAL A 108 -2.66 11.23 -3.41
N GLY A 109 -3.79 11.62 -3.97
CA GLY A 109 -3.98 11.77 -5.42
C GLY A 109 -4.47 10.51 -6.14
N GLU A 110 -4.43 9.34 -5.50
CA GLU A 110 -4.79 8.05 -6.13
C GLU A 110 -6.18 7.53 -5.70
N GLN A 111 -7.04 8.43 -5.23
CA GLN A 111 -8.37 8.12 -4.68
C GLN A 111 -9.29 7.45 -5.71
N GLU A 112 -9.11 7.74 -6.99
CA GLU A 112 -9.87 7.11 -8.07
C GLU A 112 -9.57 5.61 -8.17
N LEU A 113 -8.30 5.21 -8.02
CA LEU A 113 -7.89 3.80 -8.01
C LEU A 113 -8.52 3.06 -6.83
N VAL A 114 -8.46 3.65 -5.63
CA VAL A 114 -9.10 3.10 -4.43
C VAL A 114 -10.61 2.92 -4.63
N THR A 115 -11.26 3.90 -5.27
CA THR A 115 -12.68 3.83 -5.56
C THR A 115 -13.01 2.75 -6.59
N LYS A 116 -12.15 2.54 -7.60
CA LYS A 116 -12.31 1.46 -8.58
C LYS A 116 -12.19 0.08 -7.92
N ILE A 117 -11.24 -0.09 -7.00
CA ILE A 117 -11.07 -1.35 -6.24
C ILE A 117 -12.35 -1.70 -5.46
N LEU A 118 -12.98 -0.72 -4.80
CA LEU A 118 -14.21 -0.94 -4.03
C LEU A 118 -15.46 -1.24 -4.89
N ARG A 119 -15.41 -0.93 -6.19
CA ARG A 119 -16.54 -1.13 -7.11
C ARG A 119 -16.53 -2.49 -7.80
N GLN A 120 -15.38 -3.15 -7.86
CA GLN A 120 -15.23 -4.52 -8.37
C GLN A 120 -15.71 -5.53 -7.32
#